data_AF-A0AAN1HYG1-F1
#
_entry.id   AF-A0AAN1HYG1-F1
#
_cell.length_a   1.000
_cell.length_b   1.000
_cell.length_c   1.000
_cell.angle_alpha   90.00
_cell.angle_beta   90.00
_cell.angle_gamma   90.00
#
_symmetry.space_group_name_H-M   'P 1'
#
loop_
_entity.id
_entity.type
_entity.pdbx_description
1 polymer ?
#
loop_
_entity_poly.entity_id
_entity_poly.type
_entity_poly.pdbx_seq_one_letter_code
_entity_poly.pdbx_strand_id
1 'polypeptide(L)'
;MLNIQTKLQRWARDDSHRRFDDFYNLVADPGFLLVAWDRVRGNKGSRTAGVDGRTARSVEAGQGVEDFLGGLRSQLKDRSFRPLPVRERMIPKAGGKLRRLGIATVTDRVVQASLKLVLEPVFEADSRPTDGPWAVVAPSLAVTGPEQWLRGN
;
A
#
# COMPACT_ATOMS: atom_id res chain seq x y z
N MET A 1 15.23 -10.14 6.14
CA MET A 1 14.21 -9.09 6.44
C MET A 1 14.79 -7.91 7.22
N LEU A 2 15.74 -8.11 8.17
CA LEU A 2 16.34 -7.04 9.00
C LEU A 2 17.19 -6.02 8.22
N ASN A 3 17.89 -6.43 7.16
CA ASN A 3 18.88 -5.59 6.47
C ASN A 3 18.28 -4.43 5.65
N ILE A 4 17.00 -4.55 5.23
CA ILE A 4 16.34 -3.54 4.40
C ILE A 4 15.83 -2.37 5.26
N GLN A 5 15.30 -2.66 6.46
CA GLN A 5 14.80 -1.63 7.38
C GLN A 5 15.93 -0.75 7.92
N THR A 6 17.09 -1.33 8.24
CA THR A 6 18.28 -0.58 8.67
C THR A 6 18.82 0.34 7.56
N LYS A 7 18.69 -0.07 6.30
CA LYS A 7 19.09 0.74 5.14
C LYS A 7 18.16 1.94 4.93
N LEU A 8 16.85 1.75 5.12
CA LEU A 8 15.83 2.81 5.04
C LEU A 8 16.01 3.89 6.13
N GLN A 9 16.27 3.48 7.38
CA GLN A 9 16.45 4.43 8.49
C GLN A 9 17.64 5.38 8.30
N ARG A 10 18.71 4.93 7.63
CA ARG A 10 19.90 5.77 7.37
C ARG A 10 19.69 6.81 6.26
N TRP A 11 18.73 6.61 5.36
CA TRP A 11 18.54 7.47 4.17
C TRP A 11 17.51 8.59 4.38
N ALA A 12 16.63 8.48 5.37
CA ALA A 12 15.56 9.46 5.63
C ALA A 12 16.01 10.86 6.10
N ARG A 13 17.31 11.15 6.18
CA ARG A 13 17.84 12.32 6.90
C ARG A 13 18.27 13.54 6.05
N ASP A 14 18.12 13.56 4.72
CA ASP A 14 18.61 14.70 3.91
C ASP A 14 17.66 15.17 2.80
N ASP A 15 17.80 16.42 2.34
CA ASP A 15 17.03 17.20 1.32
C ASP A 15 15.76 16.58 0.66
N SER A 16 14.62 17.28 0.76
CA SER A 16 13.29 16.86 0.31
C SER A 16 13.19 16.36 -1.13
N HIS A 17 13.85 16.98 -2.10
CA HIS A 17 13.80 16.55 -3.52
C HIS A 17 14.61 15.26 -3.74
N ARG A 18 15.75 15.12 -3.05
CA ARG A 18 16.54 13.89 -3.08
C ARG A 18 15.81 12.73 -2.41
N ARG A 19 15.06 12.99 -1.32
CA ARG A 19 14.18 11.98 -0.70
C ARG A 19 13.20 11.40 -1.70
N PHE A 20 12.52 12.22 -2.49
CA PHE A 20 11.50 11.73 -3.44
C PHE A 20 12.09 10.84 -4.54
N ASP A 21 13.23 11.22 -5.12
CA ASP A 21 13.93 10.37 -6.10
C ASP A 21 14.46 9.08 -5.45
N ASP A 22 14.95 9.16 -4.21
CA ASP A 22 15.36 7.99 -3.43
C ASP A 22 14.18 7.06 -3.12
N PHE A 23 13.01 7.60 -2.75
CA PHE A 23 11.78 6.83 -2.55
C PHE A 23 11.37 6.09 -3.81
N TYR A 24 11.40 6.78 -4.95
CA TYR A 24 11.02 6.18 -6.22
C TYR A 24 11.98 5.05 -6.61
N ASN A 25 13.28 5.26 -6.43
CA ASN A 25 14.29 4.23 -6.65
C ASN A 25 14.15 3.03 -5.71
N LEU A 26 13.77 3.27 -4.44
CA LEU A 26 13.48 2.22 -3.46
C LEU A 26 12.24 1.40 -3.83
N VAL A 27 11.16 2.05 -4.29
CA VAL A 27 9.95 1.35 -4.73
C VAL A 27 10.23 0.45 -5.95
N ALA A 28 11.12 0.88 -6.84
CA ALA A 28 11.57 0.13 -8.01
C ALA A 28 12.76 -0.82 -7.73
N ASP A 29 13.23 -0.92 -6.49
CA ASP A 29 14.31 -1.82 -6.13
C ASP A 29 13.85 -3.29 -6.27
N PRO A 30 14.64 -4.17 -6.92
CA PRO A 30 14.26 -5.56 -7.12
C PRO A 30 13.90 -6.30 -5.82
N GLY A 31 14.59 -5.99 -4.72
CA GLY A 31 14.32 -6.61 -3.42
C GLY A 31 12.97 -6.19 -2.85
N PHE A 32 12.63 -4.90 -2.94
CA PHE A 32 11.32 -4.40 -2.51
C PHE A 32 10.18 -4.95 -3.37
N LEU A 33 10.36 -4.98 -4.70
CA LEU A 33 9.37 -5.53 -5.61
C LEU A 33 9.12 -7.02 -5.38
N LEU A 34 10.16 -7.79 -5.06
CA LEU A 34 10.02 -9.21 -4.74
C LEU A 34 9.25 -9.43 -3.42
N VAL A 35 9.59 -8.69 -2.36
CA VAL A 35 8.86 -8.77 -1.08
C VAL A 35 7.40 -8.31 -1.25
N ALA A 36 7.17 -7.27 -2.04
CA ALA A 36 5.83 -6.79 -2.37
C ALA A 36 5.03 -7.84 -3.13
N TRP A 37 5.65 -8.51 -4.11
CA TRP A 37 5.06 -9.64 -4.83
C TRP A 37 4.64 -10.77 -3.88
N ASP A 38 5.53 -11.19 -2.98
CA ASP A 38 5.25 -12.27 -2.03
C ASP A 38 4.08 -11.94 -1.10
N ARG A 39 3.99 -10.68 -0.65
CA ARG A 39 2.82 -10.19 0.11
C ARG A 39 1.53 -10.26 -0.72
N VAL A 40 1.58 -9.82 -1.98
CA VAL A 40 0.39 -9.80 -2.86
C VAL A 40 -0.09 -11.21 -3.21
N ARG A 41 0.81 -12.14 -3.54
CA ARG A 41 0.45 -13.53 -3.86
C ARG A 41 -0.09 -14.29 -2.63
N GLY A 42 0.43 -14.00 -1.44
CA GLY A 42 0.01 -14.62 -0.18
C GLY A 42 -1.31 -14.09 0.36
N ASN A 43 -1.76 -12.92 -0.08
CA ASN A 43 -3.00 -12.31 0.40
C ASN A 43 -4.25 -13.09 -0.06
N LYS A 44 -5.31 -13.07 0.76
CA LYS A 44 -6.62 -13.71 0.44
C LYS A 44 -7.20 -13.28 -0.92
N GLY A 45 -6.89 -12.06 -1.35
CA GLY A 45 -7.33 -11.49 -2.63
C GLY A 45 -6.47 -11.85 -3.85
N SER A 46 -5.40 -12.66 -3.71
CA SER A 46 -4.47 -12.98 -4.81
C SER A 46 -5.11 -13.70 -6.00
N ARG A 47 -6.19 -14.45 -5.72
CA ARG A 47 -7.02 -15.15 -6.70
C ARG A 47 -8.02 -14.24 -7.42
N THR A 48 -8.16 -12.98 -6.99
CA THR A 48 -9.10 -12.04 -7.58
C THR A 48 -8.37 -11.15 -8.58
N ALA A 49 -8.82 -11.17 -9.83
CA ALA A 49 -8.31 -10.30 -10.88
C ALA A 49 -8.87 -8.88 -10.77
N GLY A 50 -8.06 -7.91 -11.19
CA GLY A 50 -8.47 -6.53 -11.43
C GLY A 50 -9.23 -6.39 -12.75
N VAL A 51 -9.20 -5.20 -13.34
CA VAL A 51 -9.85 -4.93 -14.64
C VAL A 51 -9.15 -5.62 -15.81
N ASP A 52 -7.86 -5.93 -15.66
CA ASP A 52 -7.01 -6.58 -16.66
C ASP A 52 -7.17 -8.11 -16.73
N GLY A 53 -8.00 -8.69 -15.87
CA GLY A 53 -8.24 -10.15 -15.84
C GLY A 53 -7.07 -10.99 -15.30
N ARG A 54 -5.94 -10.39 -14.93
CA ARG A 54 -4.76 -11.13 -14.44
C ARG A 54 -4.87 -11.42 -12.94
N THR A 55 -4.49 -12.64 -12.56
CA THR A 55 -4.31 -13.08 -11.16
C THR A 55 -2.85 -13.39 -10.89
N ALA A 56 -2.45 -13.46 -9.61
CA ALA A 56 -1.07 -13.79 -9.25
C ALA A 56 -0.64 -15.14 -9.87
N ARG A 57 -1.54 -16.15 -9.81
CA ARG A 57 -1.32 -17.46 -10.42
C ARG A 57 -1.13 -17.39 -11.94
N SER A 58 -1.90 -16.54 -12.63
CA SER A 58 -1.74 -16.39 -14.10
C SER A 58 -0.42 -15.75 -14.50
N VAL A 59 0.15 -14.89 -13.63
CA VAL A 59 1.48 -14.33 -13.85
C VAL A 59 2.53 -15.43 -13.69
N GLU A 60 2.45 -16.21 -12.60
CA GLU A 60 3.38 -17.32 -12.32
C GLU A 60 3.37 -18.39 -13.42
N ALA A 61 2.18 -18.77 -13.90
CA ALA A 61 2.03 -19.81 -14.91
C ALA A 61 2.26 -19.32 -16.35
N GLY A 62 2.18 -18.01 -16.59
CA GLY A 62 2.29 -17.41 -17.91
C GLY A 62 3.65 -16.78 -18.13
N GLN A 63 3.74 -15.47 -17.87
CA GLN A 63 4.95 -14.67 -18.08
C GLN A 63 6.11 -15.06 -17.16
N GLY A 64 5.83 -15.64 -16.00
CA GLY A 64 6.83 -15.84 -14.95
C GLY A 64 7.02 -14.60 -14.09
N VAL A 65 7.42 -14.80 -12.83
CA VAL A 65 7.55 -13.74 -11.83
C VAL A 65 8.73 -12.82 -12.15
N GLU A 66 9.85 -13.39 -12.59
CA GLU A 66 11.08 -12.63 -12.88
C GLU A 66 10.86 -11.61 -14.01
N ASP A 67 10.35 -12.05 -15.16
CA ASP A 67 10.05 -11.18 -16.29
C ASP A 67 8.96 -10.15 -15.96
N PHE A 68 7.95 -10.55 -15.17
CA PHE A 68 6.92 -9.64 -14.71
C PHE A 68 7.50 -8.51 -13.85
N LEU A 69 8.32 -8.84 -12.84
CA LEU A 69 8.91 -7.84 -11.95
C LEU A 69 10.00 -7.03 -12.66
N GLY A 70 10.77 -7.65 -13.56
CA GLY A 70 11.75 -6.97 -14.42
C GLY A 70 11.08 -5.93 -15.32
N GLY A 71 9.98 -6.31 -15.99
CA GLY A 71 9.19 -5.41 -16.81
C GLY A 71 8.55 -4.27 -16.00
N LEU A 72 7.97 -4.57 -14.82
CA LEU A 72 7.42 -3.55 -13.93
C LEU A 72 8.51 -2.58 -13.45
N ARG A 73 9.68 -3.10 -13.08
CA ARG A 73 10.82 -2.26 -12.67
C ARG A 73 11.25 -1.30 -13.76
N SER A 74 11.33 -1.77 -15.00
CA SER A 74 11.67 -0.90 -16.15
C SER A 74 10.63 0.21 -16.30
N GLN A 75 9.34 -0.13 -16.26
CA GLN A 75 8.24 0.84 -16.36
C GLN A 75 8.23 1.87 -15.21
N LEU A 76 8.64 1.45 -14.01
CA LEU A 76 8.83 2.38 -12.92
C LEU A 76 10.02 3.29 -13.26
N LYS A 77 11.21 2.74 -13.52
CA LYS A 77 12.42 3.55 -13.75
C LYS A 77 12.31 4.57 -14.89
N ASP A 78 11.63 4.23 -15.98
CA ASP A 78 11.40 5.14 -17.11
C ASP A 78 10.16 6.03 -16.94
N ARG A 79 9.46 5.94 -15.79
CA ARG A 79 8.25 6.69 -15.43
C ARG A 79 7.06 6.45 -16.37
N SER A 80 7.07 5.35 -17.13
CA SER A 80 5.96 4.94 -18.01
C SER A 80 4.84 4.21 -17.28
N PHE A 81 5.07 3.71 -16.06
CA PHE A 81 4.05 3.03 -15.26
C PHE A 81 2.82 3.93 -15.07
N ARG A 82 1.64 3.39 -15.39
CA ARG A 82 0.34 4.05 -15.19
C ARG A 82 -0.61 3.08 -14.49
N PRO A 83 -1.13 3.43 -13.30
CA PRO A 83 -2.12 2.60 -12.62
C PRO A 83 -3.38 2.42 -13.45
N LEU A 84 -3.98 1.23 -13.37
CA LEU A 84 -5.24 0.96 -14.05
C LEU A 84 -6.45 1.27 -13.16
N PRO A 85 -7.63 1.57 -13.74
CA PRO A 85 -8.86 1.72 -12.98
C PRO A 85 -9.17 0.47 -12.14
N VAL A 86 -9.68 0.68 -10.93
CA VAL A 86 -10.07 -0.42 -10.05
C VAL A 86 -11.37 -1.07 -10.54
N ARG A 87 -11.43 -2.40 -10.49
CA ARG A 87 -12.66 -3.13 -10.81
C ARG A 87 -13.60 -3.13 -9.62
N GLU A 88 -14.83 -2.65 -9.79
CA GLU A 88 -15.82 -2.65 -8.71
C GLU A 88 -16.46 -4.03 -8.52
N ARG A 89 -16.64 -4.42 -7.25
CA ARG A 89 -17.42 -5.59 -6.84
C ARG A 89 -18.31 -5.24 -5.66
N MET A 90 -19.58 -5.60 -5.74
CA MET A 90 -20.51 -5.49 -4.62
C MET A 90 -20.35 -6.68 -3.67
N ILE A 91 -20.24 -6.40 -2.37
CA ILE A 91 -20.13 -7.41 -1.32
C ILE A 91 -21.25 -7.19 -0.28
N PRO A 92 -22.00 -8.23 0.10
CA PRO A 92 -22.99 -8.15 1.17
C PRO A 92 -22.36 -7.77 2.51
N LYS A 93 -23.02 -6.87 3.24
CA LYS A 93 -22.78 -6.61 4.67
C LYS A 93 -23.75 -7.46 5.49
N ALA A 94 -23.43 -7.71 6.77
CA ALA A 94 -24.24 -8.53 7.68
C ALA A 94 -25.67 -8.00 7.98
N GLY A 95 -26.10 -6.91 7.33
CA GLY A 95 -27.43 -6.31 7.49
C GLY A 95 -28.11 -5.98 6.15
N GLY A 96 -27.85 -6.77 5.11
CA GLY A 96 -28.50 -6.65 3.79
C GLY A 96 -28.00 -5.50 2.89
N LYS A 97 -27.33 -4.49 3.46
CA LYS A 97 -26.68 -3.42 2.67
C LYS A 97 -25.46 -3.96 1.92
N LEU A 98 -25.21 -3.47 0.72
CA LEU A 98 -24.02 -3.80 -0.07
C LEU A 98 -22.91 -2.78 0.20
N ARG A 99 -21.65 -3.22 0.21
CA ARG A 99 -20.47 -2.34 0.10
C ARG A 99 -19.82 -2.49 -1.27
N ARG A 100 -19.40 -1.38 -1.85
CA ARG A 100 -18.52 -1.35 -3.03
C ARG A 100 -17.10 -1.69 -2.61
N LEU A 101 -16.48 -2.67 -3.27
CA LEU A 101 -15.07 -2.99 -3.13
C LEU A 101 -14.37 -2.74 -4.47
N GLY A 102 -13.35 -1.87 -4.47
CA GLY A 102 -12.45 -1.71 -5.60
C GLY A 102 -11.36 -2.78 -5.58
N ILE A 103 -11.15 -3.46 -6.69
CA ILE A 103 -10.13 -4.49 -6.86
C ILE A 103 -9.12 -3.97 -7.90
N ALA A 104 -7.96 -3.56 -7.42
CA ALA A 104 -6.84 -3.14 -8.26
C ALA A 104 -6.20 -4.35 -8.97
N THR A 105 -5.45 -4.08 -10.04
CA THR A 105 -4.71 -5.13 -10.77
C THR A 105 -3.62 -5.75 -9.90
N VAL A 106 -3.04 -6.87 -10.34
CA VAL A 106 -1.90 -7.46 -9.63
C VAL A 106 -0.71 -6.49 -9.64
N THR A 107 -0.41 -5.89 -10.80
CA THR A 107 0.63 -4.88 -10.96
C THR A 107 0.48 -3.72 -9.99
N ASP A 108 -0.72 -3.13 -9.92
CA ASP A 108 -0.99 -1.99 -9.03
C ASP A 108 -0.82 -2.37 -7.56
N ARG A 109 -1.29 -3.57 -7.17
CA ARG A 109 -1.15 -4.07 -5.80
C ARG A 109 0.31 -4.30 -5.41
N VAL A 110 1.15 -4.74 -6.35
CA VAL A 110 2.60 -4.90 -6.12
C VAL A 110 3.24 -3.53 -5.90
N VAL A 111 2.93 -2.54 -6.74
CA VAL A 111 3.45 -1.17 -6.57
C VAL A 111 2.98 -0.57 -5.24
N GLN A 112 1.69 -0.72 -4.90
CA GLN A 112 1.15 -0.26 -3.61
C GLN A 112 1.82 -0.95 -2.41
N ALA A 113 2.04 -2.26 -2.48
CA ALA A 113 2.72 -3.01 -1.43
C ALA A 113 4.20 -2.62 -1.29
N SER A 114 4.88 -2.34 -2.40
CA SER A 114 6.26 -1.81 -2.41
C SER A 114 6.30 -0.41 -1.80
N LEU A 115 5.41 0.48 -2.23
CA LEU A 115 5.27 1.82 -1.65
C LEU A 115 5.03 1.76 -0.14
N LYS A 116 4.15 0.87 0.31
CA LYS A 116 3.87 0.65 1.73
C LYS A 116 5.13 0.20 2.50
N LEU A 117 5.90 -0.74 1.95
CA LEU A 117 7.17 -1.20 2.54
C LEU A 117 8.19 -0.06 2.74
N VAL A 118 8.24 0.88 1.80
CA VAL A 118 9.20 1.99 1.85
C VAL A 118 8.71 3.10 2.78
N LEU A 119 7.41 3.39 2.78
CA LEU A 119 6.84 4.51 3.55
C LEU A 119 6.58 4.18 5.03
N GLU A 120 6.16 2.95 5.37
CA GLU A 120 5.80 2.58 6.75
C GLU A 120 6.87 2.95 7.78
N PRO A 121 8.17 2.64 7.60
CA PRO A 121 9.19 2.96 8.60
C PRO A 121 9.39 4.47 8.82
N VAL A 122 9.12 5.28 7.80
CA VAL A 122 9.25 6.74 7.88
C VAL A 122 8.11 7.31 8.71
N PHE A 123 6.88 6.85 8.46
CA PHE A 123 5.71 7.27 9.24
C PHE A 123 5.71 6.73 10.67
N GLU A 124 6.21 5.51 10.90
CA GLU A 124 6.36 4.96 12.26
C GLU A 124 7.41 5.74 13.07
N ALA A 125 8.51 6.18 12.46
CA ALA A 125 9.54 6.97 13.12
C ALA A 125 9.07 8.39 13.51
N ASP A 126 8.17 8.99 12.73
CA ASP A 126 7.59 10.32 12.99
C ASP A 126 6.34 10.28 13.89
N SER A 127 5.75 9.10 14.12
CA SER A 127 4.58 8.95 14.98
C SER A 127 4.92 9.21 16.45
N ARG A 128 4.19 10.12 17.11
CA ARG A 128 4.39 10.40 18.54
C ARG A 128 3.81 9.24 19.35
N PRO A 129 4.39 8.89 20.52
CA PRO A 129 3.90 7.78 21.36
C PRO A 129 2.44 7.91 21.83
N THR A 130 1.85 9.12 21.75
CA THR A 130 0.45 9.39 22.12
C THR A 130 -0.55 9.14 21.00
N ASP A 131 -0.08 8.98 19.76
CA ASP A 131 -0.93 8.72 18.61
C ASP A 131 -0.99 7.19 18.42
N GLY A 132 -2.02 6.56 18.99
CA GLY A 132 -2.28 5.14 18.76
C GLY A 132 -2.37 4.79 17.27
N PRO A 133 -2.36 3.50 16.89
CA PRO A 133 -2.14 3.02 15.51
C PRO A 133 -3.22 3.38 14.45
N TRP A 134 -4.05 4.41 14.67
CA TRP A 134 -5.17 4.77 13.80
C TRP A 134 -5.47 6.27 13.61
N ALA A 135 -4.62 7.22 14.05
CA ALA A 135 -4.96 8.65 14.05
C ALA A 135 -5.00 9.37 12.66
N VAL A 136 -5.24 8.66 11.54
CA VAL A 136 -5.44 9.29 10.22
C VAL A 136 -6.67 8.73 9.49
N VAL A 137 -7.79 8.53 10.17
CA VAL A 137 -9.11 8.45 9.50
C VAL A 137 -10.20 9.04 10.40
N ALA A 138 -10.38 10.36 10.37
CA ALA A 138 -11.60 11.00 10.84
C ALA A 138 -11.96 12.16 9.90
N PRO A 139 -13.05 12.08 9.10
CA PRO A 139 -13.61 13.24 8.45
C PRO A 139 -14.46 14.04 9.45
N SER A 140 -14.29 15.35 9.39
CA SER A 140 -15.03 16.44 10.05
C SER A 140 -16.49 16.14 10.43
N LEU A 141 -16.83 16.29 11.72
CA LEU A 141 -17.87 17.19 12.24
C LEU A 141 -17.93 17.11 13.78
N ALA A 142 -18.08 18.28 14.38
CA ALA A 142 -18.02 18.58 15.81
C ALA A 142 -19.08 17.88 16.67
N VAL A 143 -18.84 17.81 17.99
CA VAL A 143 -19.77 18.24 19.06
C VAL A 143 -19.06 18.08 20.42
N THR A 144 -18.75 19.25 21.00
CA THR A 144 -18.74 19.65 22.42
C THR A 144 -17.80 18.95 23.43
N GLY A 145 -17.01 19.79 24.12
CA GLY A 145 -16.04 19.42 25.15
C GLY A 145 -16.63 18.94 26.49
N PRO A 146 -15.76 18.56 27.44
CA PRO A 146 -16.12 17.63 28.52
C PRO A 146 -16.45 18.34 29.83
N GLU A 147 -17.58 19.03 29.94
CA GLU A 147 -18.09 19.50 31.24
C GLU A 147 -19.63 19.63 31.19
N GLN A 148 -20.38 18.58 31.55
CA GLN A 148 -21.80 18.72 31.97
C GLN A 148 -22.52 17.45 32.52
N TRP A 149 -21.82 16.48 33.12
CA TRP A 149 -22.48 15.29 33.73
C TRP A 149 -22.33 15.16 35.26
N LEU A 150 -22.28 16.29 35.98
CA LEU A 150 -22.44 16.30 37.45
C LEU A 150 -23.26 17.52 37.90
N ARG A 151 -24.60 17.39 37.95
CA ARG A 151 -25.51 17.88 39.01
C ARG A 151 -27.01 17.70 38.67
N GLY A 152 -27.73 17.07 39.60
CA GLY A 152 -29.20 17.11 39.85
C GLY A 152 -30.05 16.08 39.10
N ASN A 153 -30.98 15.27 39.64
CA ASN A 153 -31.71 15.20 40.92
C ASN A 153 -32.04 16.50 41.66
#